data_AF-A0A6L2M0N0-F1
#
_entry.id   AF-A0A6L2M0N0-F1
#
_cell.length_a   1.000
_cell.length_b   1.000
_cell.length_c   1.000
_cell.angle_alpha   90.00
_cell.angle_beta   90.00
_cell.angle_gamma   90.00
#
_symmetry.space_group_name_H-M   'P 1'
#
loop_
_entity.id
_entity.type
_entity.pdbx_description
1 polymer ?
#
loop_
_entity_poly.entity_id
_entity_poly.type
_entity_poly.pdbx_seq_one_letter_code
_entity_poly.pdbx_strand_id
1 'polypeptide(L)'
;MDGVRVHNFPFSIKDQAKAWFTSLEPGSIYSWSEMQSAFLDEFYSISKTAAIRNKIKSFCQILGEQFHKAFSRLKELLRTCLHYDVPKWELVKVLYDGLDYHNQQFVMATSGGTFFSRPMEEEWEFFLKTEQGFQDPSFGGSKKQPYIFL
;
A
#
# COMPACT_ATOMS: atom_id res chain seq x y z
N MET A 1 16.66 26.57 21.85
CA MET A 1 15.23 26.49 21.46
C MET A 1 14.72 25.05 21.35
N ASP A 2 15.57 24.02 21.55
CA ASP A 2 15.17 22.61 21.42
C ASP A 2 14.41 22.03 22.62
N GLY A 3 14.70 22.51 23.85
CA GLY A 3 14.03 22.04 25.06
C GLY A 3 12.51 22.25 25.06
N VAL A 4 12.03 23.34 24.42
CA VAL A 4 10.60 23.62 24.28
C VAL A 4 9.92 22.58 23.37
N ARG A 5 10.58 22.13 22.30
CA ARG A 5 10.01 21.15 21.36
C ARG A 5 9.92 19.77 21.97
N VAL A 6 10.97 19.33 22.67
CA VAL A 6 10.99 18.07 23.42
C VAL A 6 9.89 18.07 24.50
N HIS A 7 9.75 19.18 25.23
CA HIS A 7 8.71 19.32 26.25
C HIS A 7 7.29 19.26 25.68
N ASN A 8 7.07 19.80 24.46
CA ASN A 8 5.75 19.82 23.84
C ASN A 8 5.41 18.54 23.06
N PHE A 9 6.39 17.68 22.78
CA PHE A 9 6.21 16.44 22.03
C PHE A 9 5.10 15.51 22.58
N PRO A 10 4.95 15.29 23.90
CA PRO A 10 3.96 14.38 24.46
C PRO A 10 2.50 14.82 24.20
N PHE A 11 2.29 16.10 23.86
CA PHE A 11 0.99 16.63 23.50
C PHE A 11 0.66 16.40 22.01
N SER A 12 1.66 16.09 21.18
CA SER A 12 1.51 15.85 19.73
C SER A 12 1.23 14.38 19.40
N ILE A 13 1.42 13.46 20.36
CA ILE A 13 1.31 12.00 20.17
C ILE A 13 0.15 11.42 20.99
N LYS A 14 -0.39 10.28 20.56
CA LYS A 14 -1.52 9.57 21.20
C LYS A 14 -1.26 8.08 21.34
N ASP A 15 -2.09 7.43 22.15
CA ASP A 15 -2.18 5.96 22.29
C ASP A 15 -0.81 5.29 22.46
N GLN A 16 -0.46 4.39 21.53
CA GLN A 16 0.77 3.62 21.54
C GLN A 16 2.03 4.50 21.53
N ALA A 17 2.02 5.62 20.81
CA ALA A 17 3.15 6.55 20.77
C ALA A 17 3.35 7.24 22.13
N LYS A 18 2.25 7.58 22.81
CA LYS A 18 2.32 8.18 24.14
C LYS A 18 2.80 7.17 25.19
N ALA A 19 2.31 5.93 25.13
CA ALA A 19 2.75 4.83 25.99
C ALA A 19 4.26 4.55 25.83
N TRP A 20 4.75 4.52 24.59
CA TRP A 20 6.19 4.41 24.31
C TRP A 20 6.97 5.57 24.92
N PHE A 21 6.56 6.81 24.67
CA PHE A 21 7.27 7.98 25.19
C PHE A 21 7.37 7.97 26.72
N THR A 22 6.30 7.55 27.40
CA THR A 22 6.29 7.41 28.87
C THR A 22 7.12 6.23 29.39
N SER A 23 7.47 5.27 28.54
CA SER A 23 8.29 4.11 28.91
C SER A 23 9.80 4.37 28.81
N LEU A 24 10.21 5.49 28.18
CA LEU A 24 11.60 5.87 28.03
C LEU A 24 12.23 6.21 29.39
N GLU A 25 13.50 5.86 29.55
CA GLU A 25 14.24 6.17 30.76
C GLU A 25 14.36 7.70 30.94
N PRO A 26 14.14 8.25 32.15
CA PRO A 26 14.30 9.68 32.39
C PRO A 26 15.71 10.15 32.01
N GLY A 27 15.79 11.17 31.14
CA GLY A 27 17.08 11.66 30.63
C GLY A 27 17.64 10.87 29.45
N SER A 28 16.90 9.95 28.84
CA SER A 28 17.36 9.27 27.60
C SER A 28 17.40 10.18 26.36
N ILE A 29 16.71 11.33 26.37
CA ILE A 29 16.60 12.26 25.24
C ILE A 29 16.83 13.70 25.73
N TYR A 30 17.87 14.36 25.22
CA TYR A 30 18.27 15.71 25.63
C TYR A 30 18.08 16.76 24.54
N SER A 31 17.88 16.34 23.28
CA SER A 31 17.66 17.24 22.16
C SER A 31 16.44 16.85 21.32
N TRP A 32 15.94 17.82 20.56
CA TRP A 32 14.87 17.56 19.58
C TRP A 32 15.31 16.56 18.50
N SER A 33 16.58 16.61 18.08
CA SER A 33 17.13 15.67 17.10
C SER A 33 17.13 14.22 17.62
N GLU A 34 17.51 14.02 18.89
CA GLU A 34 17.46 12.70 19.53
C GLU A 34 16.01 12.22 19.67
N MET A 35 15.06 13.11 20.03
CA MET A 35 13.64 12.77 20.07
C MET A 35 13.15 12.27 18.72
N GLN A 36 13.45 13.01 17.65
CA GLN A 36 13.06 12.64 16.30
C GLN A 36 13.69 11.31 15.90
N SER A 37 14.98 11.11 16.17
CA SER A 37 15.67 9.86 15.83
C SER A 37 15.10 8.66 16.58
N ALA A 38 14.86 8.78 17.89
CA ALA A 38 14.32 7.69 18.71
C ALA A 38 12.87 7.35 18.31
N PHE A 39 12.06 8.36 18.03
CA PHE A 39 10.68 8.17 17.56
C PHE A 39 10.65 7.53 16.17
N LEU A 40 11.54 7.96 15.27
CA LEU A 40 11.69 7.35 13.97
C LEU A 40 12.22 5.92 14.06
N ASP A 41 13.13 5.59 14.96
CA ASP A 41 13.61 4.20 15.10
C ASP A 41 12.52 3.28 15.67
N GLU A 42 11.82 3.73 16.72
CA GLU A 42 10.74 2.94 17.32
C GLU A 42 9.60 2.70 16.33
N PHE A 43 9.08 3.75 15.71
CA PHE A 43 7.85 3.65 14.89
C PHE A 43 8.13 3.42 13.41
N TYR A 44 9.32 3.79 12.94
CA TYR A 44 9.67 3.90 11.52
C TYR A 44 11.07 3.37 11.19
N SER A 45 11.63 2.46 12.02
CA SER A 45 12.97 1.92 11.78
C SER A 45 13.13 1.43 10.35
N ILE A 46 14.34 1.62 9.82
CA ILE A 46 14.76 1.17 8.49
C ILE A 46 14.38 -0.31 8.27
N SER A 47 14.45 -1.13 9.32
CA SER A 47 14.06 -2.55 9.30
C SER A 47 12.57 -2.76 9.05
N LYS A 48 11.68 -2.01 9.72
CA LYS A 48 10.22 -2.07 9.49
C LYS A 48 9.87 -1.60 8.08
N THR A 49 10.48 -0.51 7.64
CA THR A 49 10.33 -0.01 6.26
C THR A 49 10.85 -1.01 5.23
N ALA A 50 12.01 -1.64 5.46
CA ALA A 50 12.59 -2.63 4.56
C ALA A 50 11.71 -3.87 4.45
N ALA A 51 11.12 -4.34 5.56
CA ALA A 51 10.19 -5.45 5.54
C ALA A 51 8.94 -5.15 4.70
N ILE A 52 8.35 -3.96 4.84
CA ILE A 52 7.18 -3.54 4.04
C ILE A 52 7.57 -3.41 2.56
N ARG A 53 8.72 -2.80 2.26
CA ARG A 53 9.23 -2.69 0.88
C ARG A 53 9.46 -4.06 0.26
N ASN A 54 10.00 -5.02 1.01
CA ASN A 54 10.16 -6.40 0.53
C ASN A 54 8.81 -7.06 0.26
N LYS A 55 7.81 -6.88 1.13
CA LYS A 55 6.44 -7.38 0.90
C LYS A 55 5.79 -6.78 -0.34
N ILE A 56 6.04 -5.50 -0.64
CA ILE A 56 5.59 -4.86 -1.87
C ILE A 56 6.31 -5.52 -3.06
N LYS A 57 7.64 -5.59 -3.05
CA LYS A 57 8.41 -6.17 -4.18
C LYS A 57 8.12 -7.65 -4.43
N SER A 58 7.80 -8.40 -3.38
CA SER A 58 7.43 -9.82 -3.46
C SER A 58 5.91 -10.00 -3.42
N PHE A 59 5.13 -8.98 -3.79
CA PHE A 59 3.69 -9.07 -3.77
C PHE A 59 3.25 -10.21 -4.69
N CYS A 60 2.41 -11.08 -4.16
CA CYS A 60 1.77 -12.15 -4.90
C CYS A 60 0.34 -12.26 -4.42
N GLN A 61 -0.57 -12.50 -5.36
CA GLN A 61 -1.97 -12.76 -5.12
C GLN A 61 -2.14 -14.02 -4.25
N ILE A 62 -3.10 -13.98 -3.33
CA ILE A 62 -3.48 -15.15 -2.54
C ILE A 62 -4.32 -16.10 -3.42
N LEU A 63 -4.19 -17.41 -3.25
CA LEU A 63 -4.96 -18.40 -4.02
C LEU A 63 -6.48 -18.11 -3.93
N GLY A 64 -7.12 -17.94 -5.09
CA GLY A 64 -8.56 -17.62 -5.19
C GLY A 64 -8.93 -16.16 -4.86
N GLU A 65 -7.97 -15.28 -4.61
CA GLU A 65 -8.19 -13.85 -4.40
C GLU A 65 -8.57 -13.17 -5.73
N GLN A 66 -9.63 -12.36 -5.73
CA GLN A 66 -9.99 -11.56 -6.91
C GLN A 66 -9.11 -10.32 -7.03
N PHE A 67 -8.94 -9.81 -8.24
CA PHE A 67 -8.17 -8.59 -8.54
C PHE A 67 -8.39 -7.44 -7.53
N HIS A 68 -9.65 -7.07 -7.25
CA HIS A 68 -9.94 -5.93 -6.37
C HIS A 68 -9.45 -6.12 -4.93
N LYS A 69 -9.44 -7.36 -4.43
CA LYS A 69 -8.92 -7.69 -3.09
C LYS A 69 -7.39 -7.63 -3.07
N ALA A 70 -6.74 -8.19 -4.09
CA ALA A 70 -5.30 -8.12 -4.25
C ALA A 70 -4.82 -6.65 -4.34
N PHE A 71 -5.50 -5.83 -5.15
CA PHE A 71 -5.17 -4.42 -5.29
C PHE A 71 -5.41 -3.63 -3.99
N SER A 72 -6.52 -3.86 -3.29
CA SER A 72 -6.77 -3.30 -1.96
C SER A 72 -5.66 -3.65 -0.95
N ARG A 73 -5.17 -4.90 -0.95
CA ARG A 73 -4.07 -5.33 -0.07
C ARG A 73 -2.75 -4.64 -0.42
N LEU A 74 -2.44 -4.45 -1.71
CA LEU A 74 -1.27 -3.69 -2.13
C LEU A 74 -1.35 -2.23 -1.64
N LYS A 75 -2.52 -1.58 -1.78
CA LYS A 75 -2.71 -0.21 -1.27
C LYS A 75 -2.55 -0.11 0.24
N GLU A 76 -2.97 -1.13 1.00
CA GLU A 76 -2.76 -1.15 2.44
C GLU A 76 -1.28 -1.28 2.81
N LEU A 77 -0.52 -2.11 2.08
CA LEU A 77 0.94 -2.16 2.22
C LEU A 77 1.58 -0.79 1.92
N LEU A 78 1.10 -0.09 0.89
CA LEU A 78 1.59 1.25 0.56
C LEU A 78 1.26 2.29 1.65
N ARG A 79 0.07 2.24 2.25
CA ARG A 79 -0.31 3.11 3.37
C ARG A 79 0.61 2.96 4.58
N THR A 80 1.07 1.73 4.83
CA THR A 80 2.01 1.45 5.93
C THR A 80 3.47 1.80 5.59
N CYS A 81 3.79 2.03 4.30
CA CYS A 81 5.11 2.44 3.85
C CYS A 81 5.22 3.97 3.82
N LEU A 82 5.77 4.59 4.86
CA LEU A 82 5.92 6.06 4.95
C LEU A 82 7.01 6.66 4.04
N HIS A 83 7.75 5.83 3.30
CA HIS A 83 8.70 6.29 2.30
C HIS A 83 8.06 6.17 0.91
N TYR A 84 7.65 7.32 0.36
CA TYR A 84 6.85 7.46 -0.85
C TYR A 84 7.64 7.30 -2.17
N ASP A 85 8.87 6.79 -2.14
CA ASP A 85 9.76 6.78 -3.31
C ASP A 85 9.56 5.58 -4.26
N VAL A 86 8.48 4.81 -4.13
CA VAL A 86 8.19 3.74 -5.11
C VAL A 86 7.41 4.34 -6.29
N PRO A 87 8.00 4.40 -7.49
CA PRO A 87 7.33 5.01 -8.62
C PRO A 87 6.13 4.16 -9.05
N LYS A 88 5.06 4.81 -9.55
CA LYS A 88 3.82 4.15 -9.96
C LYS A 88 4.03 3.02 -10.97
N TRP A 89 4.98 3.15 -11.89
CA TRP A 89 5.30 2.09 -12.85
C TRP A 89 5.80 0.80 -12.16
N GLU A 90 6.54 0.92 -11.06
CA GLU A 90 7.01 -0.24 -10.29
C GLU A 90 5.83 -0.89 -9.58
N LEU A 91 4.90 -0.10 -9.03
CA LEU A 91 3.67 -0.61 -8.40
C LEU A 91 2.75 -1.32 -9.39
N VAL A 92 2.60 -0.77 -10.60
CA VAL A 92 1.81 -1.38 -11.68
C VAL A 92 2.38 -2.73 -12.06
N LYS A 93 3.71 -2.79 -12.26
CA LYS A 93 4.42 -4.02 -12.58
C LYS A 93 4.31 -5.04 -11.45
N VAL A 94 4.60 -4.64 -10.22
CA VAL A 94 4.51 -5.49 -9.02
C VAL A 94 3.13 -6.11 -8.87
N LEU A 95 2.06 -5.32 -9.07
CA LEU A 95 0.71 -5.86 -9.01
C LEU A 95 0.50 -6.87 -10.12
N TYR A 96 0.73 -6.49 -11.37
CA TYR A 96 0.44 -7.34 -12.53
C TYR A 96 1.22 -8.65 -12.51
N ASP A 97 2.52 -8.60 -12.22
CA ASP A 97 3.40 -9.78 -12.13
C ASP A 97 3.02 -10.68 -10.95
N GLY A 98 2.44 -10.10 -9.89
CA GLY A 98 1.96 -10.84 -8.72
C GLY A 98 0.58 -11.47 -8.89
N LEU A 99 -0.18 -11.14 -9.95
CA LEU A 99 -1.49 -11.73 -10.22
C LEU A 99 -1.35 -13.13 -10.84
N ASP A 100 -2.35 -13.97 -10.60
CA ASP A 100 -2.50 -15.21 -11.35
C ASP A 100 -2.93 -14.94 -12.80
N TYR A 101 -2.86 -15.98 -13.63
CA TYR A 101 -3.24 -15.89 -15.05
C TYR A 101 -4.67 -15.39 -15.24
N HIS A 102 -5.61 -15.79 -14.37
CA HIS A 102 -7.01 -15.40 -14.50
C HIS A 102 -7.19 -13.89 -14.30
N ASN A 103 -6.61 -13.33 -13.25
CA ASN A 103 -6.68 -11.89 -12.99
C ASN A 103 -5.85 -11.08 -13.99
N GLN A 104 -4.74 -11.61 -14.51
CA GLN A 104 -4.00 -10.97 -15.61
C GLN A 104 -4.85 -10.88 -16.89
N GLN A 105 -5.58 -11.96 -17.24
CA GLN A 105 -6.51 -11.96 -18.38
C GLN A 105 -7.68 -11.00 -18.14
N PHE A 106 -8.20 -10.93 -16.92
CA PHE A 106 -9.22 -9.94 -16.56
C PHE A 106 -8.71 -8.51 -16.80
N VAL A 107 -7.52 -8.15 -16.30
CA VAL A 107 -6.90 -6.83 -16.51
C VAL A 107 -6.74 -6.53 -18.01
N MET A 108 -6.20 -7.48 -18.78
CA MET A 108 -6.04 -7.34 -20.22
C MET A 108 -7.38 -7.13 -20.93
N ALA A 109 -8.40 -7.94 -20.63
CA ALA A 109 -9.73 -7.81 -21.24
C ALA A 109 -10.40 -6.47 -20.88
N THR A 110 -10.35 -6.06 -19.61
CA THR A 110 -10.95 -4.80 -19.15
C THR A 110 -10.22 -3.56 -19.71
N SER A 111 -8.92 -3.67 -20.00
CA SER A 111 -8.17 -2.61 -20.70
C SER A 111 -8.40 -2.59 -22.22
N GLY A 112 -9.18 -3.53 -22.77
CA GLY A 112 -9.33 -3.71 -24.22
C GLY A 112 -8.05 -4.21 -24.91
N GLY A 113 -7.19 -4.94 -24.18
CA GLY A 113 -5.90 -5.43 -24.66
C GLY A 113 -4.81 -4.37 -24.76
N THR A 114 -5.02 -3.18 -24.19
CA THR A 114 -4.08 -2.06 -24.29
C THR A 114 -3.21 -1.85 -23.06
N PHE A 115 -3.36 -2.71 -22.05
CA PHE A 115 -2.51 -2.71 -20.86
C PHE A 115 -1.03 -2.85 -21.28
N PHE A 116 -0.16 -1.97 -20.77
CA PHE A 116 1.26 -1.76 -21.16
C PHE A 116 1.51 -0.99 -22.46
N SER A 117 0.47 -0.68 -23.24
CA SER A 117 0.60 0.19 -24.43
C SER A 117 0.41 1.67 -24.08
N ARG A 118 -0.03 1.98 -22.86
CA ARG A 118 -0.28 3.32 -22.35
C ARG A 118 0.83 3.76 -21.39
N PRO A 119 0.94 5.08 -21.10
CA PRO A 119 1.78 5.55 -20.02
C PRO A 119 1.44 4.85 -18.70
N MET A 120 2.45 4.41 -17.95
CA MET A 120 2.30 3.69 -16.67
C MET A 120 1.47 4.45 -15.62
N GLU A 121 1.43 5.78 -15.71
CA GLU A 121 0.58 6.63 -14.87
C GLU A 121 -0.92 6.34 -15.10
N GLU A 122 -1.31 6.14 -16.36
CA GLU A 122 -2.68 5.83 -16.74
C GLU A 122 -3.09 4.42 -16.32
N GLU A 123 -2.14 3.49 -16.23
CA GLU A 123 -2.40 2.11 -15.80
C GLU A 123 -2.70 2.03 -14.29
N TRP A 124 -2.07 2.88 -13.49
CA TRP A 124 -2.44 3.02 -12.08
C TRP A 124 -3.87 3.57 -11.92
N GLU A 125 -4.22 4.59 -12.70
CA GLU A 125 -5.58 5.14 -12.74
C GLU A 125 -6.60 4.12 -13.26
N PHE A 126 -6.21 3.28 -14.21
CA PHE A 126 -7.02 2.15 -14.67
C PHE A 126 -7.33 1.21 -13.51
N PHE A 127 -6.32 0.78 -12.73
CA PHE A 127 -6.55 -0.09 -11.58
C PHE A 127 -7.50 0.51 -10.53
N LEU A 128 -7.37 1.82 -10.25
CA LEU A 128 -8.29 2.54 -9.36
C LEU A 128 -9.73 2.50 -9.89
N LYS A 129 -9.94 2.75 -11.18
CA LYS A 129 -11.27 2.70 -11.81
C LYS A 129 -11.84 1.28 -11.82
N THR A 130 -11.03 0.29 -12.14
CA THR A 130 -11.44 -1.11 -12.17
C THR A 130 -11.91 -1.57 -10.80
N GLU A 131 -11.19 -1.23 -9.73
CA GLU A 131 -11.59 -1.53 -8.36
C GLU A 131 -12.89 -0.82 -7.95
N GLN A 132 -13.08 0.45 -8.31
CA GLN A 132 -14.33 1.18 -8.06
C GLN A 132 -15.53 0.51 -8.76
N GLY A 133 -15.34 -0.03 -9.96
CA GLY A 133 -16.36 -0.80 -10.65
C GLY A 133 -16.86 -2.01 -9.84
N PHE A 134 -16.01 -2.65 -9.03
CA PHE A 134 -16.45 -3.73 -8.14
C PHE A 134 -17.29 -3.26 -6.93
N GLN A 135 -17.24 -1.96 -6.62
CA GLN A 135 -18.03 -1.35 -5.54
C GLN A 135 -19.36 -0.80 -6.04
N ASP A 136 -19.53 -0.66 -7.36
CA ASP A 136 -20.76 -0.20 -8.00
C ASP A 136 -21.73 -1.39 -8.26
N PRO A 137 -22.93 -1.39 -7.65
CA PRO A 137 -23.94 -2.44 -7.88
C PRO A 137 -24.38 -2.58 -9.34
N SER A 138 -24.21 -1.54 -10.17
CA SER A 138 -24.60 -1.52 -11.57
C SER A 138 -23.57 -2.14 -12.52
N PHE A 139 -22.34 -2.38 -12.05
CA PHE A 139 -21.27 -3.01 -12.83
C PHE A 139 -21.42 -4.56 -12.91
N GLY A 140 -22.31 -5.14 -12.10
CA GLY A 140 -22.67 -6.56 -12.06
C GLY A 140 -23.64 -7.01 -13.17
N GLY A 141 -23.52 -6.48 -14.38
CA GLY A 141 -24.28 -6.92 -15.55
C GLY A 141 -23.72 -8.21 -16.14
N SER A 142 -23.89 -9.34 -15.46
CA SER A 142 -23.64 -10.66 -16.05
C SER A 142 -24.59 -10.86 -17.23
N LYS A 143 -24.17 -10.55 -18.47
CA LYS A 143 -24.66 -11.29 -19.62
C LYS A 143 -24.13 -12.70 -19.46
N LYS A 144 -24.95 -13.59 -18.90
CA LYS A 144 -24.74 -15.04 -18.97
C LYS A 144 -24.55 -15.37 -20.45
N GLN A 145 -23.32 -15.68 -20.86
CA GLN A 145 -23.11 -16.38 -22.12
C GLN A 145 -23.74 -17.77 -21.96
N PRO A 146 -24.68 -18.17 -22.84
CA PRO A 146 -25.20 -19.53 -22.79
C PRO A 146 -24.04 -20.47 -23.18
N TYR A 147 -23.64 -21.33 -22.25
CA TYR A 147 -22.81 -22.47 -22.57
C TYR A 147 -23.63 -23.39 -23.49
N ILE A 148 -23.35 -23.36 -24.78
CA ILE A 148 -23.67 -24.46 -25.69
C ILE A 148 -22.41 -25.31 -25.75
N PHE A 149 -22.43 -26.47 -25.08
CA PHE A 149 -21.52 -27.56 -25.42
C PHE A 149 -22.28 -28.51 -26.34
N LEU A 150 -21.69 -28.77 -27.52
CA LEU A 150 -21.89 -30.01 -28.26
C LEU A 150 -21.41 -31.20 -27.42
#